data_AF-A0A522S944-F1
#
_entry.id   AF-A0A522S944-F1
#
_cell.length_a   1.000
_cell.length_b   1.000
_cell.length_c   1.000
_cell.angle_alpha   90.00
_cell.angle_beta   90.00
_cell.angle_gamma   90.00
#
_symmetry.space_group_name_H-M   'P 1'
#
loop_
_entity.id
_entity.type
_entity.pdbx_description
1 polymer ?
#
loop_
_entity_poly.entity_id
_entity_poly.type
_entity_poly.pdbx_seq_one_letter_code
_entity_poly.pdbx_strand_id
1 'polypeptide(L)'
;MALRSIIGSAMRLLVDLLKLAIKCAALIVIVAMIIHWMSGNSEQSGETVNTAGDQQHDEQVSAMQQQAAREVSGLASQHSGPTGSTTPPAQQTKTPAPPACATDYRLCRDNAAVVNDYRGITHARTTCETETEDSVAYGRPDWGGFFSVPFGKFLPGEDAPRTGVVTMIDDSVELQNQFGAMAKSEVVCRYNLHTRAVVSLTINGEPVQLGHVQQ
;
A
#
# COMPACT_ATOMS: atom_id res chain seq x y z
N MET A 1 -55.10 -20.66 6.90
CA MET A 1 -53.87 -20.14 6.26
C MET A 1 -52.81 -19.60 7.24
N ALA A 2 -53.16 -19.13 8.44
CA ALA A 2 -52.19 -18.57 9.40
C ALA A 2 -51.10 -19.54 9.92
N LEU A 3 -51.40 -20.84 10.05
CA LEU A 3 -50.48 -21.83 10.62
C LEU A 3 -49.21 -22.06 9.76
N ARG A 4 -49.32 -21.95 8.42
CA ARG A 4 -48.18 -22.12 7.51
C ARG A 4 -47.18 -20.97 7.58
N SER A 5 -47.64 -19.77 7.92
CA SER A 5 -46.77 -18.58 8.06
C SER A 5 -45.91 -18.66 9.32
N ILE A 6 -46.44 -19.21 10.41
CA ILE A 6 -45.72 -19.30 11.70
C ILE A 6 -44.58 -20.33 11.61
N ILE A 7 -44.83 -21.47 10.95
CA ILE A 7 -43.84 -22.54 10.77
C ILE A 7 -42.65 -22.05 9.90
N GLY A 8 -42.92 -21.23 8.87
CA GLY A 8 -41.88 -20.69 8.00
C GLY A 8 -40.91 -19.75 8.73
N SER A 9 -41.43 -18.86 9.59
CA SER A 9 -40.60 -17.95 10.37
C SER A 9 -39.77 -18.68 11.43
N ALA A 10 -40.34 -19.70 12.08
CA ALA A 10 -39.62 -20.51 13.06
C ALA A 10 -38.44 -21.29 12.44
N MET A 11 -38.61 -21.85 11.23
CA MET A 11 -37.52 -22.53 10.53
C MET A 11 -36.39 -21.58 10.12
N ARG A 12 -36.69 -20.35 9.70
CA ARG A 12 -35.65 -19.36 9.35
C ARG A 12 -34.81 -18.97 10.56
N LEU A 13 -35.45 -18.70 11.71
CA LEU A 13 -34.77 -18.41 12.96
C LEU A 13 -33.86 -19.57 13.41
N LEU A 14 -34.32 -20.81 13.25
CA LEU A 14 -33.54 -21.99 13.62
C LEU A 14 -32.31 -22.17 12.72
N VAL A 15 -32.44 -21.91 11.42
CA VAL A 15 -31.31 -21.93 10.48
C VAL A 15 -30.29 -20.83 10.79
N ASP A 16 -30.74 -19.63 11.13
CA ASP A 16 -29.84 -18.51 11.45
C ASP A 16 -29.11 -18.75 12.79
N LEU A 17 -29.78 -19.31 13.80
CA LEU A 17 -29.15 -19.73 15.05
C LEU A 17 -28.12 -20.84 14.83
N LEU A 18 -28.41 -21.81 13.97
CA LEU A 18 -27.46 -22.87 13.63
C LEU A 18 -26.22 -22.32 12.92
N LYS A 19 -26.40 -21.40 11.96
CA LYS A 19 -25.29 -20.72 11.27
C LYS A 19 -24.43 -19.91 12.24
N LEU A 20 -25.04 -19.24 13.20
CA LEU A 20 -24.33 -18.49 14.23
C LEU A 20 -23.51 -19.42 15.13
N ALA A 21 -24.09 -20.54 15.58
CA ALA A 21 -23.40 -21.53 16.38
C ALA A 21 -22.18 -22.13 15.67
N ILE A 22 -22.31 -22.45 14.36
CA ILE A 22 -21.19 -22.95 13.55
C ILE A 22 -20.08 -21.90 13.45
N LYS A 23 -20.42 -20.63 13.22
CA LYS A 23 -19.44 -19.53 13.18
C LYS A 23 -18.72 -19.35 14.52
N CYS A 24 -19.44 -19.42 15.64
CA CYS A 24 -18.84 -19.35 16.97
C CYS A 24 -17.89 -20.52 17.24
N ALA A 25 -18.26 -21.75 16.87
CA ALA A 25 -17.40 -22.92 17.03
C ALA A 25 -16.11 -22.81 16.21
N ALA A 26 -16.19 -22.36 14.95
CA ALA A 26 -15.02 -22.13 14.11
C ALA A 26 -14.07 -21.08 14.71
N LEU A 27 -14.62 -19.99 15.26
CA LEU A 27 -13.83 -18.92 15.88
C LEU A 27 -13.09 -19.41 17.14
N ILE A 28 -13.72 -20.27 17.94
CA ILE A 28 -13.08 -20.90 19.12
C ILE A 28 -11.89 -21.77 18.71
N VAL A 29 -12.02 -22.57 17.64
CA VAL A 29 -10.93 -23.42 17.14
C VAL A 29 -9.75 -22.57 16.62
N ILE A 30 -10.03 -21.50 15.88
CA ILE A 30 -8.99 -20.59 15.37
C ILE A 30 -8.22 -19.94 16.53
N VAL A 31 -8.94 -19.42 17.54
CA VAL A 31 -8.30 -18.81 18.72
C VAL A 31 -7.44 -19.83 19.48
N ALA A 32 -7.92 -21.07 19.63
CA ALA A 32 -7.13 -22.13 20.28
C ALA A 32 -5.85 -22.47 19.52
N MET A 33 -5.88 -22.49 18.17
CA MET A 33 -4.69 -22.71 17.35
C MET A 33 -3.68 -21.56 17.49
N ILE A 34 -4.14 -20.31 17.51
CA ILE A 34 -3.26 -19.15 17.70
C ILE A 34 -2.59 -19.18 19.08
N ILE A 35 -3.34 -19.51 20.14
CA ILE A 35 -2.78 -19.66 21.49
C ILE A 35 -1.74 -20.78 21.53
N HIS A 36 -2.02 -21.93 20.92
CA HIS A 36 -1.07 -23.05 20.90
C HIS A 36 0.20 -22.71 20.12
N TRP A 37 0.08 -22.02 18.98
CA TRP A 37 1.21 -21.58 18.18
C TRP A 37 2.11 -20.58 18.94
N MET A 38 1.52 -19.63 19.67
CA MET A 38 2.28 -18.68 20.48
C MET A 38 3.01 -19.32 21.66
N SER A 39 2.51 -20.43 22.21
CA SER A 39 3.19 -21.15 23.30
C SER A 39 4.35 -22.05 22.84
N GLY A 40 4.47 -22.34 21.54
CA GLY A 40 5.44 -23.31 21.01
C GLY A 40 6.80 -22.76 20.60
N ASN A 41 7.05 -21.44 20.69
CA ASN A 41 8.20 -20.82 20.02
C ASN A 41 9.26 -20.21 20.96
N SER A 42 9.32 -20.62 22.23
CA SER A 42 10.21 -20.03 23.24
C SER A 42 11.38 -20.91 23.70
N GLU A 43 11.78 -21.95 22.95
CA GLU A 43 12.96 -22.76 23.27
C GLU A 43 13.70 -23.21 21.99
N GLN A 44 14.68 -22.42 21.54
CA GLN A 44 16.01 -22.88 21.08
C GLN A 44 16.74 -21.76 20.32
N SER A 45 17.69 -21.12 20.98
CA SER A 45 18.88 -20.60 20.30
C SER A 45 20.06 -20.63 21.26
N GLY A 46 20.54 -21.85 21.54
CA GLY A 46 21.88 -22.09 22.05
C GLY A 46 22.83 -22.30 20.88
N GLU A 47 23.89 -21.49 20.84
CA GLU A 47 25.21 -21.67 20.21
C GLU A 47 25.36 -22.54 18.93
N THR A 48 25.95 -21.95 17.90
CA THR A 48 27.38 -22.22 17.61
C THR A 48 27.96 -21.16 16.68
N VAL A 49 29.00 -20.49 17.20
CA VAL A 49 29.94 -19.66 16.46
C VAL A 49 30.74 -20.57 15.52
N ASN A 50 30.68 -20.29 14.22
CA ASN A 50 31.69 -20.76 13.27
C ASN A 50 32.32 -19.55 12.59
N THR A 51 33.53 -19.25 13.03
CA THR A 51 34.49 -18.29 12.47
C THR A 51 35.35 -19.03 11.46
N ALA A 52 35.20 -18.78 10.15
CA ALA A 52 36.24 -18.93 9.12
C ALA A 52 35.71 -18.61 7.70
N GLY A 53 36.39 -17.69 6.99
CA GLY A 53 36.19 -17.36 5.56
C GLY A 53 35.12 -16.27 5.34
N ASP A 54 35.31 -15.16 4.63
CA ASP A 54 36.19 -14.90 3.50
C ASP A 54 36.54 -13.40 3.41
N GLN A 55 37.83 -13.11 3.31
CA GLN A 55 38.43 -11.79 3.07
C GLN A 55 38.48 -11.42 1.57
N GLN A 56 37.45 -11.74 0.77
CA GLN A 56 37.54 -11.60 -0.69
C GLN A 56 36.46 -10.75 -1.37
N HIS A 57 35.68 -9.96 -0.63
CA HIS A 57 34.62 -9.12 -1.21
C HIS A 57 34.81 -7.60 -1.07
N ASP A 58 35.96 -7.13 -0.57
CA ASP A 58 36.23 -5.69 -0.41
C ASP A 58 36.89 -5.01 -1.61
N GLU A 59 37.35 -5.76 -2.63
CA GLU A 59 38.09 -5.17 -3.76
C GLU A 59 37.20 -4.82 -4.98
N GLN A 60 35.96 -5.32 -5.05
CA GLN A 60 35.07 -5.06 -6.21
C GLN A 60 34.16 -3.84 -6.06
N VAL A 61 33.95 -3.31 -4.85
CA VAL A 61 33.05 -2.16 -4.63
C VAL A 61 33.73 -0.81 -4.93
N SER A 62 35.06 -0.72 -4.83
CA SER A 62 35.77 0.55 -5.09
C SER A 62 35.96 0.90 -6.57
N ALA A 63 35.85 -0.07 -7.49
CA ALA A 63 36.02 0.18 -8.93
C ALA A 63 34.78 0.80 -9.60
N MET A 64 33.58 0.57 -9.06
CA MET A 64 32.32 1.05 -9.66
C MET A 64 32.00 2.51 -9.28
N GLN A 65 32.55 3.00 -8.17
CA GLN A 65 32.25 4.34 -7.65
C GLN A 65 33.02 5.47 -8.39
N GLN A 66 34.09 5.15 -9.12
CA GLN A 66 34.88 6.14 -9.86
C GLN A 66 34.29 6.52 -11.24
N GLN A 67 33.33 5.74 -11.78
CA GLN A 67 32.72 6.03 -13.08
C GLN A 67 31.52 6.98 -13.00
N ALA A 68 30.87 7.14 -11.84
CA ALA A 68 29.74 8.06 -11.67
C ALA A 68 30.14 9.54 -11.48
N ALA A 69 31.42 9.84 -11.23
CA ALA A 69 31.89 11.20 -10.93
C ALA A 69 32.28 12.03 -12.18
N ARG A 70 32.25 11.45 -13.40
CA ARG A 70 32.71 12.14 -14.63
C ARG A 70 31.61 12.76 -15.49
N GLU A 71 30.32 12.50 -15.25
CA GLU A 71 29.24 13.04 -16.10
C GLU A 71 28.57 14.32 -15.57
N VAL A 72 28.89 14.80 -14.36
CA VAL A 72 28.14 15.91 -13.73
C VAL A 72 28.77 17.30 -13.96
N SER A 73 29.91 17.42 -14.65
CA SER A 73 30.59 18.73 -14.84
C SER A 73 30.17 19.52 -16.09
N GLY A 74 29.06 19.16 -16.75
CA GLY A 74 28.75 19.68 -18.09
C GLY A 74 27.71 20.80 -18.23
N LEU A 75 26.85 21.09 -17.24
CA LEU A 75 25.74 22.05 -17.44
C LEU A 75 25.54 22.99 -16.26
N ALA A 76 26.38 24.02 -16.16
CA ALA A 76 26.08 25.21 -15.39
C ALA A 76 26.53 26.46 -16.17
N SER A 77 25.66 26.94 -17.05
CA SER A 77 25.80 28.27 -17.64
C SER A 77 24.45 28.97 -17.68
N GLN A 78 24.40 30.06 -16.92
CA GLN A 78 23.66 31.30 -17.20
C GLN A 78 22.13 31.24 -17.12
N HIS A 79 21.58 31.81 -16.03
CA HIS A 79 20.45 32.76 -16.09
C HIS A 79 20.42 33.59 -14.80
N SER A 80 21.02 34.78 -14.85
CA SER A 80 20.87 35.82 -13.83
C SER A 80 19.77 36.78 -14.27
N GLY A 81 18.68 36.84 -13.51
CA GLY A 81 17.58 37.79 -13.69
C GLY A 81 17.31 38.58 -12.41
N PRO A 82 16.95 39.87 -12.49
CA PRO A 82 16.97 40.81 -11.35
C PRO A 82 15.79 40.62 -10.37
N THR A 83 16.12 40.77 -9.09
CA THR A 83 15.24 40.78 -7.92
C THR A 83 14.39 42.05 -7.86
N GLY A 84 13.10 41.92 -8.20
CA GLY A 84 12.06 42.90 -7.88
C GLY A 84 11.35 42.53 -6.58
N SER A 85 11.77 43.10 -5.46
CA SER A 85 11.05 43.03 -4.18
C SER A 85 9.77 43.87 -4.24
N THR A 86 8.63 43.21 -4.43
CA THR A 86 7.31 43.77 -4.14
C THR A 86 6.74 43.01 -2.95
N THR A 87 6.76 43.64 -1.77
CA THR A 87 6.15 43.12 -0.54
C THR A 87 4.65 42.91 -0.76
N PRO A 88 4.12 41.67 -0.72
CA PRO A 88 2.70 41.42 -0.79
C PRO A 88 2.03 41.84 0.52
N PRO A 89 0.84 42.48 0.47
CA PRO A 89 0.10 42.85 1.67
C PRO A 89 -0.28 41.59 2.46
N ALA A 90 -0.14 41.66 3.78
CA ALA A 90 -0.49 40.61 4.73
C ALA A 90 -1.93 40.13 4.50
N GLN A 91 -2.08 39.00 3.82
CA GLN A 91 -3.36 38.34 3.62
C GLN A 91 -3.78 37.74 4.96
N GLN A 92 -4.92 38.22 5.43
CA GLN A 92 -5.64 37.72 6.59
C GLN A 92 -5.76 36.20 6.51
N THR A 93 -5.25 35.51 7.54
CA THR A 93 -5.35 34.08 7.79
C THR A 93 -6.80 33.70 8.08
N LYS A 94 -7.66 33.83 7.08
CA LYS A 94 -8.90 33.09 7.01
C LYS A 94 -8.47 31.65 6.78
N THR A 95 -8.49 30.83 7.83
CA THR A 95 -8.32 29.37 7.71
C THR A 95 -9.08 28.94 6.47
N PRO A 96 -8.41 28.53 5.37
CA PRO A 96 -9.09 28.19 4.15
C PRO A 96 -10.13 27.14 4.54
N ALA A 97 -11.39 27.39 4.17
CA ALA A 97 -12.37 26.32 4.23
C ALA A 97 -11.69 25.11 3.58
N PRO A 98 -11.70 23.92 4.22
CA PRO A 98 -11.02 22.76 3.66
C PRO A 98 -11.43 22.66 2.19
N PRO A 99 -10.46 22.57 1.27
CA PRO A 99 -10.77 22.63 -0.16
C PRO A 99 -11.88 21.61 -0.40
N ALA A 100 -12.91 21.95 -1.17
CA ALA A 100 -14.06 21.06 -1.35
C ALA A 100 -13.65 19.64 -1.83
N CYS A 101 -12.47 19.54 -2.44
CA CYS A 101 -11.69 18.34 -2.75
C CYS A 101 -11.47 17.37 -1.57
N ALA A 102 -11.39 17.85 -0.32
CA ALA A 102 -11.11 17.01 0.85
C ALA A 102 -12.17 15.92 1.10
N THR A 103 -13.41 16.19 0.70
CA THR A 103 -14.54 15.26 0.86
C THR A 103 -15.10 14.72 -0.46
N ASP A 104 -14.87 15.41 -1.58
CA ASP A 104 -15.27 14.95 -2.91
C ASP A 104 -14.11 15.09 -3.90
N TYR A 105 -13.53 13.96 -4.30
CA TYR A 105 -12.38 13.94 -5.20
C TYR A 105 -12.66 14.58 -6.56
N ARG A 106 -13.93 14.68 -6.97
CA ARG A 106 -14.35 15.31 -8.24
C ARG A 106 -14.17 16.82 -8.23
N LEU A 107 -14.01 17.41 -7.06
CA LEU A 107 -13.73 18.83 -6.86
C LEU A 107 -12.23 19.12 -6.77
N CYS A 108 -11.38 18.10 -6.87
CA CYS A 108 -9.94 18.27 -6.95
C CYS A 108 -9.53 18.76 -8.34
N ARG A 109 -8.50 19.61 -8.39
CA ARG A 109 -7.99 20.17 -9.65
C ARG A 109 -7.34 19.11 -10.53
N ASP A 110 -6.53 18.25 -9.92
CA ASP A 110 -5.69 17.27 -10.61
C ASP A 110 -5.44 16.06 -9.70
N ASN A 111 -4.71 15.06 -10.20
CA ASN A 111 -4.36 13.85 -9.47
C ASN A 111 -3.52 14.14 -8.22
N ALA A 112 -2.69 15.19 -8.24
CA ALA A 112 -1.88 15.58 -7.08
C ALA A 112 -2.76 16.10 -5.94
N ALA A 113 -3.78 16.91 -6.26
CA ALA A 113 -4.78 17.36 -5.29
C ALA A 113 -5.60 16.18 -4.73
N VAL A 114 -5.94 15.18 -5.56
CA VAL A 114 -6.57 13.95 -5.07
C VAL A 114 -5.66 13.23 -4.08
N VAL A 115 -4.37 13.04 -4.39
CA VAL A 115 -3.47 12.27 -3.52
C VAL A 115 -3.11 13.02 -2.23
N ASN A 116 -3.00 14.34 -2.27
CA ASN A 116 -2.54 15.14 -1.13
C ASN A 116 -3.69 15.67 -0.25
N ASP A 117 -4.86 15.96 -0.83
CA ASP A 117 -5.93 16.68 -0.13
C ASP A 117 -7.20 15.84 0.11
N TYR A 118 -7.50 14.85 -0.74
CA TYR A 118 -8.71 14.04 -0.60
C TYR A 118 -8.55 12.99 0.52
N ARG A 119 -9.41 13.07 1.55
CA ARG A 119 -9.33 12.19 2.73
C ARG A 119 -9.51 10.71 2.43
N GLY A 120 -10.18 10.36 1.33
CA GLY A 120 -10.38 8.96 0.93
C GLY A 120 -9.10 8.29 0.41
N ILE A 121 -8.03 9.04 0.16
CA ILE A 121 -6.78 8.47 -0.36
C ILE A 121 -6.11 7.52 0.63
N THR A 122 -6.24 7.75 1.94
CA THR A 122 -5.69 6.85 2.97
C THR A 122 -6.28 5.45 2.84
N HIS A 123 -7.59 5.36 2.56
CA HIS A 123 -8.25 4.08 2.33
C HIS A 123 -7.75 3.42 1.04
N ALA A 124 -7.61 4.20 -0.05
CA ALA A 124 -7.06 3.69 -1.30
C ALA A 124 -5.66 3.09 -1.12
N ARG A 125 -4.75 3.78 -0.41
CA ARG A 125 -3.40 3.27 -0.11
C ARG A 125 -3.45 1.98 0.68
N THR A 126 -4.24 1.95 1.75
CA THR A 126 -4.38 0.76 2.60
C THR A 126 -4.93 -0.43 1.80
N THR A 127 -5.93 -0.22 0.94
CA THR A 127 -6.47 -1.30 0.11
C THR A 127 -5.44 -1.79 -0.90
N CYS A 128 -4.67 -0.90 -1.54
CA CYS A 128 -3.59 -1.30 -2.44
C CYS A 128 -2.49 -2.08 -1.72
N GLU A 129 -2.15 -1.69 -0.49
CA GLU A 129 -1.20 -2.41 0.36
C GLU A 129 -1.70 -3.82 0.67
N THR A 130 -2.92 -3.95 1.19
CA THR A 130 -3.53 -5.26 1.48
C THR A 130 -3.64 -6.15 0.25
N GLU A 131 -4.10 -5.63 -0.89
CA GLU A 131 -4.18 -6.42 -2.13
C GLU A 131 -2.78 -6.83 -2.63
N THR A 132 -1.75 -6.04 -2.36
CA THR A 132 -0.36 -6.42 -2.63
C THR A 132 0.07 -7.56 -1.71
N GLU A 133 -0.15 -7.42 -0.40
CA GLU A 133 0.18 -8.46 0.60
C GLU A 133 -0.54 -9.79 0.31
N ASP A 134 -1.81 -9.74 -0.08
CA ASP A 134 -2.61 -10.93 -0.40
C ASP A 134 -2.20 -11.59 -1.72
N SER A 135 -1.55 -10.84 -2.61
CA SER A 135 -1.17 -11.32 -3.94
C SER A 135 0.21 -11.95 -4.03
N VAL A 136 1.11 -11.63 -3.10
CA VAL A 136 2.48 -12.15 -3.14
C VAL A 136 2.52 -13.60 -2.70
N ALA A 137 3.25 -14.42 -3.46
CA ALA A 137 3.31 -15.86 -3.19
C ALA A 137 4.23 -16.23 -2.00
N TYR A 138 5.16 -15.34 -1.64
CA TYR A 138 6.20 -15.61 -0.65
C TYR A 138 6.36 -14.44 0.32
N GLY A 139 6.55 -14.78 1.60
CA GLY A 139 6.85 -13.82 2.65
C GLY A 139 5.78 -12.75 2.86
N ARG A 140 6.18 -11.66 3.51
CA ARG A 140 5.40 -10.42 3.59
C ARG A 140 6.20 -9.31 2.91
N PRO A 141 5.55 -8.38 2.18
CA PRO A 141 6.22 -7.19 1.67
C PRO A 141 6.86 -6.40 2.82
N ASP A 142 8.08 -5.90 2.60
CA ASP A 142 8.69 -4.89 3.47
C ASP A 142 8.53 -3.51 2.82
N TRP A 143 7.75 -2.66 3.48
CA TRP A 143 7.45 -1.30 3.03
C TRP A 143 8.44 -0.26 3.55
N GLY A 144 9.49 -0.64 4.28
CA GLY A 144 10.49 0.29 4.84
C GLY A 144 10.15 0.81 6.24
N GLY A 145 9.25 0.14 6.97
CA GLY A 145 8.93 0.43 8.37
C GLY A 145 8.08 1.69 8.63
N PHE A 146 8.10 2.18 9.87
CA PHE A 146 7.15 3.19 10.39
C PHE A 146 7.20 4.57 9.70
N PHE A 147 8.35 4.97 9.17
CA PHE A 147 8.52 6.28 8.51
C PHE A 147 8.23 6.25 7.01
N SER A 148 7.99 5.07 6.45
CA SER A 148 7.65 4.92 5.04
C SER A 148 6.13 4.97 4.88
N VAL A 149 5.69 5.64 3.83
CA VAL A 149 4.27 5.67 3.45
C VAL A 149 4.14 4.89 2.14
N PRO A 150 3.54 3.69 2.17
CA PRO A 150 3.27 2.92 0.97
C PRO A 150 2.55 3.77 -0.07
N PHE A 151 2.91 3.59 -1.34
CA PHE A 151 2.29 4.29 -2.46
C PHE A 151 2.42 5.83 -2.35
N GLY A 152 3.63 6.29 -2.03
CA GLY A 152 3.98 7.71 -1.96
C GLY A 152 4.02 8.42 -3.33
N LYS A 153 4.14 7.66 -4.43
CA LYS A 153 4.16 8.20 -5.80
C LYS A 153 2.82 7.99 -6.50
N PHE A 154 2.56 8.78 -7.53
CA PHE A 154 1.32 8.71 -8.31
C PHE A 154 1.54 9.23 -9.73
N LEU A 155 0.65 8.85 -10.64
CA LEU A 155 0.68 9.35 -12.01
C LEU A 155 0.10 10.79 -12.05
N PRO A 156 0.86 11.80 -12.54
CA PRO A 156 0.35 13.16 -12.67
C PRO A 156 -0.73 13.25 -13.76
N GLY A 157 -1.46 14.37 -13.81
CA GLY A 157 -2.55 14.61 -14.77
C GLY A 157 -3.88 14.93 -14.09
N GLU A 158 -4.97 14.91 -14.85
CA GLU A 158 -6.31 15.34 -14.40
C GLU A 158 -7.36 14.21 -14.49
N ASP A 159 -6.91 12.97 -14.65
CA ASP A 159 -7.80 11.85 -14.92
C ASP A 159 -8.58 11.37 -13.68
N ALA A 160 -7.98 11.41 -12.49
CA ALA A 160 -8.61 10.89 -11.28
C ALA A 160 -9.86 11.70 -10.85
N PRO A 161 -9.85 13.05 -10.85
CA PRO A 161 -11.08 13.83 -10.61
C PRO A 161 -12.21 13.52 -11.59
N ARG A 162 -11.88 13.19 -12.84
CA ARG A 162 -12.84 12.98 -13.94
C ARG A 162 -13.37 11.55 -14.01
N THR A 163 -12.49 10.57 -13.87
CA THR A 163 -12.79 9.14 -14.05
C THR A 163 -13.06 8.43 -12.72
N GLY A 164 -12.60 9.01 -11.61
CA GLY A 164 -12.57 8.34 -10.32
C GLY A 164 -11.51 7.26 -10.20
N VAL A 165 -10.58 7.11 -11.15
CA VAL A 165 -9.48 6.13 -11.06
C VAL A 165 -8.16 6.85 -10.80
N VAL A 166 -7.55 6.56 -9.66
CA VAL A 166 -6.20 7.06 -9.29
C VAL A 166 -5.17 5.95 -9.50
N THR A 167 -4.00 6.31 -10.04
CA THR A 167 -2.86 5.39 -10.19
C THR A 167 -1.80 5.79 -9.18
N MET A 168 -1.52 4.91 -8.22
CA MET A 168 -0.52 5.10 -7.18
C MET A 168 0.60 4.08 -7.38
N ILE A 169 1.83 4.49 -7.03
CA ILE A 169 3.05 3.76 -7.33
C ILE A 169 3.89 3.69 -6.05
N ASP A 170 4.38 2.50 -5.74
CA ASP A 170 5.47 2.29 -4.79
C ASP A 170 6.64 1.65 -5.51
N ASP A 171 7.79 2.30 -5.54
CA ASP A 171 8.99 1.78 -6.18
C ASP A 171 10.09 1.45 -5.16
N SER A 172 9.71 1.27 -3.89
CA SER A 172 10.62 1.04 -2.77
C SER A 172 10.33 -0.23 -1.99
N VAL A 173 9.16 -0.84 -2.17
CA VAL A 173 8.78 -2.08 -1.49
C VAL A 173 9.72 -3.23 -1.84
N GLU A 174 10.11 -4.00 -0.83
CA GLU A 174 10.87 -5.23 -1.03
C GLU A 174 9.95 -6.44 -0.90
N LEU A 175 10.02 -7.34 -1.88
CA LEU A 175 9.22 -8.56 -1.93
C LEU A 175 10.12 -9.78 -1.82
N GLN A 176 9.69 -10.78 -1.06
CA GLN A 176 10.43 -12.03 -0.94
C GLN A 176 10.26 -12.87 -2.20
N ASN A 177 11.35 -13.44 -2.72
CA ASN A 177 11.30 -14.40 -3.81
C ASN A 177 11.25 -15.85 -3.29
N GLN A 178 11.14 -16.82 -4.20
CA GLN A 178 11.07 -18.25 -3.87
C GLN A 178 12.29 -18.80 -3.10
N PHE A 179 13.43 -18.08 -3.10
CA PHE A 179 14.64 -18.44 -2.38
C PHE A 179 14.73 -17.76 -1.00
N GLY A 180 13.70 -17.00 -0.61
CA GLY A 180 13.66 -16.28 0.66
C GLY A 180 14.39 -14.94 0.65
N ALA A 181 15.00 -14.53 -0.46
CA ALA A 181 15.69 -13.24 -0.57
C ALA A 181 14.69 -12.10 -0.84
N MET A 182 14.91 -10.95 -0.19
CA MET A 182 14.14 -9.73 -0.40
C MET A 182 14.68 -8.98 -1.62
N ALA A 183 13.79 -8.59 -2.53
CA ALA A 183 14.14 -7.85 -3.73
C ALA A 183 13.23 -6.62 -3.88
N LYS A 184 13.85 -5.46 -4.07
CA LYS A 184 13.16 -4.21 -4.40
C LYS A 184 12.31 -4.39 -5.65
N SER A 185 11.04 -3.98 -5.56
CA SER A 185 10.04 -4.13 -6.61
C SER A 185 9.27 -2.83 -6.81
N GLU A 186 8.73 -2.65 -8.01
CA GLU A 186 7.77 -1.60 -8.32
C GLU A 186 6.36 -2.18 -8.29
N VAL A 187 5.47 -1.56 -7.52
CA VAL A 187 4.05 -1.90 -7.43
C VAL A 187 3.24 -0.72 -7.92
N VAL A 188 2.43 -0.95 -8.95
CA VAL A 188 1.50 0.04 -9.50
C VAL A 188 0.08 -0.43 -9.21
N CYS A 189 -0.65 0.39 -8.44
CA CYS A 189 -2.03 0.11 -8.08
C CYS A 189 -2.97 1.14 -8.69
N ARG A 190 -3.97 0.68 -9.45
CA ARG A 190 -5.06 1.52 -9.95
C ARG A 190 -6.29 1.29 -9.07
N TYR A 191 -6.76 2.34 -8.42
CA TYR A 191 -7.85 2.29 -7.47
C TYR A 191 -9.03 3.15 -7.94
N ASN A 192 -10.23 2.60 -7.86
CA ASN A 192 -11.47 3.31 -8.18
C ASN A 192 -12.06 3.95 -6.91
N LEU A 193 -12.00 5.28 -6.85
CA LEU A 193 -12.48 6.12 -5.75
C LEU A 193 -14.01 6.10 -5.60
N HIS A 194 -14.75 5.74 -6.65
CA HIS A 194 -16.21 5.60 -6.60
C HIS A 194 -16.63 4.26 -5.99
N THR A 195 -16.12 3.15 -6.53
CA THR A 195 -16.47 1.79 -6.06
C THR A 195 -15.67 1.37 -4.83
N ARG A 196 -14.62 2.12 -4.48
CA ARG A 196 -13.68 1.83 -3.40
C ARG A 196 -12.99 0.47 -3.55
N ALA A 197 -12.58 0.15 -4.76
CA ALA A 197 -11.95 -1.13 -5.09
C ALA A 197 -10.71 -0.93 -5.97
N VAL A 198 -9.75 -1.86 -5.83
CA VAL A 198 -8.62 -1.96 -6.75
C VAL A 198 -9.13 -2.47 -8.10
N VAL A 199 -8.79 -1.75 -9.16
CA VAL A 199 -9.16 -2.08 -10.55
C VAL A 199 -8.09 -2.97 -11.18
N SER A 200 -6.82 -2.67 -10.91
CA SER A 200 -5.68 -3.46 -11.36
C SER A 200 -4.50 -3.23 -10.45
N LEU A 201 -3.71 -4.28 -10.26
CA LEU A 201 -2.44 -4.24 -9.55
C LEU A 201 -1.38 -4.89 -10.45
N THR A 202 -0.22 -4.26 -10.56
CA THR A 202 0.93 -4.84 -11.27
C THR A 202 2.17 -4.79 -10.40
N ILE A 203 2.97 -5.85 -10.43
CA ILE A 203 4.26 -5.95 -9.73
C ILE A 203 5.34 -6.10 -10.79
N ASN A 204 6.28 -5.17 -10.86
CA ASN A 204 7.35 -5.10 -11.87
C ASN A 204 6.80 -5.16 -13.31
N GLY A 205 5.64 -4.54 -13.55
CA GLY A 205 4.95 -4.55 -14.84
C GLY A 205 4.07 -5.78 -15.11
N GLU A 206 4.15 -6.83 -14.28
CA GLU A 206 3.35 -8.04 -14.45
C GLU A 206 1.98 -7.90 -13.75
N PRO A 207 0.86 -8.19 -14.42
CA PRO A 207 -0.46 -8.08 -13.84
C PRO A 207 -0.73 -9.16 -12.80
N VAL A 208 -1.32 -8.75 -11.69
CA VAL A 208 -1.74 -9.61 -10.58
C VAL A 208 -3.21 -9.99 -10.73
N GLN A 209 -3.54 -11.25 -10.44
CA GLN A 209 -4.94 -11.69 -10.34
C GLN A 209 -5.54 -11.25 -9.00
N LEU A 210 -6.43 -10.26 -9.04
CA LEU A 210 -7.15 -9.78 -7.86
C LEU A 210 -8.20 -10.82 -7.45
N GLY A 211 -8.14 -11.28 -6.20
CA GLY A 211 -8.87 -12.45 -5.72
C GLY A 211 -10.41 -12.30 -5.72
N HIS A 212 -10.93 -11.08 -5.70
CA HIS A 212 -12.37 -10.85 -5.50
C HIS A 212 -12.87 -9.56 -6.16
N VAL A 213 -13.06 -9.58 -7.48
CA VAL A 213 -14.05 -8.70 -8.11
C VAL A 213 -15.10 -9.57 -8.79
N GLN A 214 -16.00 -10.14 -7.99
CA GLN A 214 -17.30 -10.57 -8.52
C GLN A 214 -18.06 -9.30 -8.90
N GLN A 215 -18.18 -9.06 -10.21
CA GLN A 215 -19.03 -8.01 -10.77
C GLN A 215 -20.50 -8.25 -10.43
#